data_AF-A0A8T4A926-F1
#
_entry.id   AF-A0A8T4A926-F1
#
_cell.length_a   1.000
_cell.length_b   1.000
_cell.length_c   1.000
_cell.angle_alpha   90.00
_cell.angle_beta   90.00
_cell.angle_gamma   90.00
#
_symmetry.space_group_name_H-M   'P 1'
#
loop_
_entity.id
_entity.type
_entity.pdbx_description
1 polymer ?
#
loop_
_entity_poly.entity_id
_entity_poly.type
_entity_poly.pdbx_seq_one_letter_code
_entity_poly.pdbx_strand_id
1 'polypeptide(L)'
;MFKFLHIPVHSGSDRILNAMKREYHREDFVHIVKKFREDIPQITISSDIICGFPTETALEFEETIRLVEETRPDVLNISRFWKRPGTPAALLEQLQGAETKERSTRLTGLFNQRCVEKNKEWLGWSGRILIDEAGTKLGTWIGRNVFYKPIVVCGKYGLGDMPTVKVTSSAAHHLLGTEILK
;
A
#
# COMPACT_ATOMS: atom_id res chain seq x y z
N MET A 1 -2.39 8.05 17.81
CA MET A 1 -1.54 8.55 16.71
C MET A 1 -0.96 7.34 16.00
N PHE A 2 -1.15 7.24 14.68
CA PHE A 2 -0.65 6.09 13.90
C PHE A 2 0.78 6.33 13.42
N LYS A 3 1.55 5.24 13.30
CA LYS A 3 2.85 5.16 12.63
C LYS A 3 2.61 4.82 11.16
N PHE A 4 2.02 5.77 10.44
CA PHE A 4 1.56 5.63 9.07
C PHE A 4 1.99 6.86 8.27
N LEU A 5 2.52 6.63 7.07
CA LEU A 5 3.01 7.68 6.19
C LEU A 5 2.51 7.42 4.77
N HIS A 6 1.74 8.36 4.24
CA HIS A 6 1.26 8.32 2.87
C HIS A 6 2.06 9.29 2.01
N ILE A 7 2.82 8.76 1.06
CA ILE A 7 3.64 9.54 0.12
C ILE A 7 3.36 9.02 -1.29
N PRO A 8 2.57 9.77 -2.09
CA PRO A 8 2.29 9.41 -3.48
C PRO A 8 3.53 9.56 -4.36
N VAL A 9 4.08 8.46 -4.90
CA VAL A 9 5.21 8.54 -5.85
C VAL A 9 4.75 8.63 -7.31
N HIS A 10 3.61 8.03 -7.64
CA HIS A 10 2.95 7.98 -8.96
C HIS A 10 3.67 7.18 -10.05
N SER A 11 4.99 7.25 -10.18
CA SER A 11 5.79 6.46 -11.12
C SER A 11 7.20 6.21 -10.55
N GLY A 12 7.86 5.14 -10.99
CA GLY A 12 9.27 4.91 -10.68
C GLY A 12 10.26 5.51 -11.68
N SER A 13 9.77 6.20 -12.71
CA SER A 13 10.61 6.80 -13.73
C SER A 13 10.65 8.33 -13.63
N ASP A 14 11.86 8.90 -13.48
CA ASP A 14 12.04 10.35 -13.39
C ASP A 14 11.54 11.10 -14.62
N ARG A 15 11.66 10.50 -15.82
CA ARG A 15 11.11 11.13 -17.03
C ARG A 15 9.58 11.24 -16.97
N ILE A 16 8.91 10.20 -16.47
CA ILE A 16 7.45 10.19 -16.30
C ILE A 16 7.02 11.09 -15.15
N LEU A 17 7.75 11.11 -14.04
CA LEU A 17 7.53 12.06 -12.94
C LEU A 17 7.59 13.51 -13.43
N ASN A 18 8.62 13.83 -14.22
CA ASN A 18 8.75 15.14 -14.86
C ASN A 18 7.59 15.44 -15.82
N ALA A 19 7.17 14.47 -16.64
CA ALA A 19 6.02 14.62 -17.54
C ALA A 19 4.69 14.82 -16.76
N MET A 20 4.59 14.26 -15.55
CA MET A 20 3.51 14.49 -14.59
C MET A 20 3.66 15.81 -13.80
N LYS A 21 4.70 16.61 -14.06
CA LYS A 21 5.05 17.84 -13.34
C LYS A 21 5.32 17.61 -11.84
N ARG A 22 6.02 16.53 -11.50
CA ARG A 22 6.52 16.31 -10.15
C ARG A 22 7.89 16.96 -9.99
N GLU A 23 8.09 17.61 -8.86
CA GLU A 23 9.33 18.32 -8.52
C GLU A 23 10.25 17.45 -7.64
N TYR A 24 10.10 16.13 -7.74
CA TYR A 24 10.85 15.13 -7.00
C TYR A 24 11.21 13.96 -7.92
N HIS A 25 12.24 13.23 -7.53
CA HIS A 25 12.76 12.08 -8.24
C HIS A 25 12.45 10.78 -7.49
N ARG A 26 12.63 9.67 -8.18
CA ARG A 26 12.57 8.31 -7.63
C ARG A 26 13.42 8.20 -6.36
N GLU A 27 14.65 8.71 -6.40
CA GLU A 27 15.60 8.58 -5.30
C GLU A 27 15.14 9.32 -4.04
N ASP A 28 14.43 10.44 -4.18
CA ASP A 28 13.84 11.16 -3.05
C ASP A 28 12.84 10.27 -2.29
N PHE A 29 11.99 9.55 -3.03
CA PHE A 29 11.05 8.61 -2.43
C PHE A 29 11.76 7.44 -1.75
N VAL A 30 12.78 6.86 -2.40
CA VAL A 30 13.59 5.77 -1.81
C VAL A 30 14.25 6.24 -0.51
N HIS A 31 14.87 7.43 -0.53
CA HIS A 31 15.50 8.03 0.63
C HIS A 31 14.53 8.24 1.79
N ILE A 32 13.35 8.81 1.52
CA ILE A 32 12.33 9.03 2.54
C ILE A 32 11.88 7.69 3.15
N VAL A 33 11.54 6.70 2.32
CA VAL A 33 11.12 5.37 2.79
C VAL A 33 12.20 4.72 3.67
N LYS A 34 13.46 4.78 3.23
CA LYS A 34 14.60 4.24 3.98
C LYS A 34 14.73 4.94 5.33
N LYS A 35 14.76 6.28 5.34
CA LYS A 35 14.97 7.06 6.56
C LYS A 35 13.88 6.81 7.61
N PHE A 36 12.61 6.76 7.20
CA PHE A 36 11.52 6.46 8.12
C PHE A 36 11.56 5.04 8.67
N ARG A 37 12.02 4.06 7.88
CA ARG A 37 12.17 2.68 8.37
C ARG A 37 13.37 2.49 9.29
N GLU A 38 14.44 3.27 9.12
CA GLU A 38 15.56 3.28 10.07
C GLU A 38 15.10 3.77 11.45
N ASP A 39 14.30 4.84 11.49
CA ASP A 39 13.84 5.44 12.76
C ASP A 39 12.59 4.72 13.33
N ILE A 40 11.75 4.13 12.46
CA ILE A 40 10.51 3.44 12.81
C ILE A 40 10.41 2.13 12.00
N PRO A 41 11.03 1.01 12.48
CA PRO A 41 11.19 -0.23 11.71
C PRO A 41 9.91 -0.86 11.12
N GLN A 42 8.75 -0.59 11.71
CA GLN A 42 7.45 -1.15 11.28
C GLN A 42 6.50 -0.09 10.71
N ILE A 43 6.96 1.12 10.41
CA ILE A 43 6.11 2.17 9.84
C ILE A 43 5.40 1.68 8.58
N THR A 44 4.10 1.96 8.52
CA THR A 44 3.30 1.65 7.33
C THR A 44 3.53 2.73 6.30
N ILE A 45 4.09 2.34 5.15
CA ILE A 45 4.26 3.20 4.00
C ILE A 45 3.10 2.97 3.02
N SER A 46 2.33 4.02 2.76
CA SER A 46 1.29 4.04 1.73
C SER A 46 1.75 4.87 0.55
N SER A 47 1.50 4.42 -0.67
CA SER A 47 1.81 5.17 -1.89
C SER A 47 0.76 4.98 -2.98
N ASP A 48 0.75 5.88 -3.95
CA ASP A 48 -0.10 5.81 -5.13
C ASP A 48 0.77 5.62 -6.38
N ILE A 49 0.34 4.77 -7.30
CA ILE A 49 0.95 4.60 -8.63
C ILE A 49 -0.12 4.83 -9.70
N ILE A 50 0.28 5.48 -10.79
CA ILE A 50 -0.56 5.71 -11.97
C ILE A 50 0.07 4.94 -13.13
N CYS A 51 -0.53 3.81 -13.50
CA CYS A 51 -0.10 3.02 -14.65
C CYS A 51 -0.65 3.61 -15.94
N GLY A 52 0.16 3.58 -17.00
CA GLY A 52 -0.27 3.92 -18.34
C GLY A 52 -0.37 5.42 -18.59
N PHE A 53 0.54 6.22 -18.01
CA PHE A 53 0.65 7.64 -18.40
C PHE A 53 0.92 7.74 -19.93
N PRO A 54 0.38 8.73 -20.65
CA PRO A 54 0.38 8.75 -22.12
C PRO A 54 1.73 8.47 -22.80
N THR A 55 2.83 8.97 -22.21
CA THR A 55 4.18 8.80 -22.76
C THR A 55 4.99 7.67 -22.10
N GLU A 56 4.40 6.88 -21.21
CA GLU A 56 5.08 5.82 -20.46
C GLU A 56 5.44 4.63 -21.36
N THR A 57 6.73 4.34 -21.48
CA THR A 57 7.25 3.18 -22.20
C THR A 57 7.28 1.94 -21.31
N ALA A 58 7.44 0.76 -21.91
CA ALA A 58 7.60 -0.48 -21.17
C ALA A 58 8.79 -0.46 -20.20
N LEU A 59 9.92 0.15 -20.59
CA LEU A 59 11.12 0.25 -19.76
C LEU A 59 10.87 1.10 -18.49
N GLU A 60 10.11 2.18 -18.62
CA GLU A 60 9.79 3.06 -17.49
C GLU A 60 8.75 2.45 -16.56
N PHE A 61 7.87 1.62 -17.12
CA PHE A 61 7.03 0.77 -16.29
C PHE A 61 7.86 -0.28 -15.51
N GLU A 62 8.93 -0.85 -16.10
CA GLU A 62 9.87 -1.69 -15.33
C GLU A 62 10.57 -0.92 -14.21
N GLU A 63 10.91 0.36 -14.41
CA GLU A 63 11.45 1.20 -13.33
C GLU A 63 10.46 1.34 -12.17
N THR A 64 9.17 1.47 -12.48
CA THR A 64 8.07 1.47 -11.49
C THR A 64 7.97 0.14 -10.75
N ILE A 65 8.07 -0.98 -11.46
CA ILE A 65 8.10 -2.31 -10.85
C ILE A 65 9.28 -2.41 -9.87
N ARG A 66 10.50 -2.07 -10.31
CA ARG A 66 11.71 -2.11 -9.48
C ARG A 66 11.59 -1.21 -8.25
N LEU A 67 11.02 -0.01 -8.40
CA LEU A 67 10.79 0.89 -7.27
C LEU A 67 9.91 0.24 -6.20
N VAL A 68 8.83 -0.43 -6.60
CA VAL A 68 7.91 -1.11 -5.66
C VAL A 68 8.58 -2.32 -5.02
N GLU A 69 9.42 -3.05 -5.75
CA GLU A 69 10.22 -4.15 -5.18
C GLU A 69 11.24 -3.67 -4.15
N GLU A 70 11.92 -2.56 -4.44
CA GLU A 70 12.93 -1.95 -3.57
C GLU A 70 12.30 -1.35 -2.31
N THR A 71 11.24 -0.55 -2.48
CA THR A 71 10.63 0.20 -1.38
C THR A 71 9.56 -0.58 -0.63
N ARG A 72 9.07 -1.71 -1.15
CA ARG A 72 8.11 -2.63 -0.48
C ARG A 72 7.00 -1.91 0.30
N PRO A 73 6.22 -0.99 -0.31
CA PRO A 73 5.17 -0.26 0.40
C PRO A 73 4.16 -1.24 1.04
N ASP A 74 3.55 -0.83 2.14
CA ASP A 74 2.56 -1.61 2.90
C ASP A 74 1.15 -1.48 2.31
N VAL A 75 0.88 -0.32 1.71
CA VAL A 75 -0.35 0.00 1.01
C VAL A 75 0.03 0.62 -0.33
N LEU A 76 -0.55 0.11 -1.42
CA LEU A 76 -0.28 0.62 -2.76
C LEU A 76 -1.60 0.81 -3.50
N ASN A 77 -1.94 2.07 -3.77
CA ASN A 77 -3.09 2.42 -4.58
C ASN A 77 -2.68 2.45 -6.04
N ILE A 78 -3.08 1.42 -6.78
CA ILE A 78 -2.76 1.30 -8.21
C ILE A 78 -3.94 1.81 -9.02
N SER A 79 -3.72 2.92 -9.71
CA SER A 79 -4.71 3.52 -10.60
C SER A 79 -4.24 3.43 -12.05
N ARG A 80 -5.20 3.42 -12.97
CA ARG A 80 -4.93 3.55 -14.41
C ARG A 80 -5.08 5.02 -14.79
N PHE A 81 -4.20 5.53 -15.63
CA PHE A 81 -4.30 6.90 -16.10
C PHE A 81 -5.65 7.12 -16.78
N TRP A 82 -6.27 8.25 -16.47
CA TRP A 82 -7.48 8.71 -17.13
C TRP A 82 -7.30 10.17 -17.51
N LYS A 83 -7.46 10.48 -18.80
CA LYS A 83 -7.36 11.85 -19.28
C LYS A 83 -8.42 12.73 -18.62
N ARG A 84 -7.98 13.83 -18.01
CA ARG A 84 -8.88 14.85 -17.46
C ARG A 84 -9.02 15.98 -18.47
N PRO A 85 -10.25 16.37 -18.86
CA PRO A 85 -10.46 17.50 -19.76
C PRO A 85 -9.71 18.75 -19.28
N GLY A 86 -9.08 19.48 -20.21
CA GLY A 86 -8.33 20.71 -19.91
C GLY A 86 -6.91 20.52 -19.36
N THR A 87 -6.39 19.29 -19.28
CA THR A 87 -5.00 19.04 -18.84
C THR A 87 -4.05 18.87 -20.04
N PRO A 88 -2.77 19.26 -19.92
CA PRO A 88 -1.77 18.99 -20.96
C PRO A 88 -1.67 17.52 -21.33
N ALA A 89 -1.80 16.62 -20.33
CA ALA A 89 -1.76 15.18 -20.54
C ALA A 89 -2.95 14.64 -21.36
N ALA A 90 -4.07 15.37 -21.42
CA ALA A 90 -5.22 14.99 -22.24
C ALA A 90 -5.00 15.26 -23.74
N LEU A 91 -4.01 16.08 -24.10
CA LEU A 91 -3.64 16.40 -25.48
C LEU A 91 -2.62 15.40 -26.06
N LEU A 92 -2.02 14.56 -25.21
CA LEU A 92 -1.04 13.55 -25.62
C LEU A 92 -1.74 12.34 -26.26
N GLU A 93 -1.02 11.62 -27.11
CA GLU A 93 -1.48 10.30 -27.58
C GLU A 93 -1.53 9.34 -26.39
N GLN A 94 -2.70 8.73 -26.17
CA GLN A 94 -2.94 7.88 -25.01
C GLN A 94 -2.45 6.47 -25.29
N LEU A 95 -1.87 5.82 -24.29
CA LEU A 95 -1.59 4.39 -24.36
C LEU A 95 -2.88 3.59 -24.58
N GLN A 96 -2.73 2.47 -25.28
CA GLN A 96 -3.85 1.59 -25.52
C GLN A 96 -4.42 1.05 -24.21
N GLY A 97 -5.75 0.96 -24.12
CA GLY A 97 -6.41 0.50 -22.91
C GLY A 97 -5.99 -0.91 -22.46
N ALA A 98 -5.62 -1.78 -23.41
CA ALA A 98 -5.10 -3.12 -23.13
C ALA A 98 -3.75 -3.07 -22.41
N GLU A 99 -2.82 -2.22 -22.86
CA GLU A 99 -1.49 -2.05 -22.27
C GLU A 99 -1.59 -1.44 -20.86
N THR A 100 -2.39 -0.39 -20.68
CA THR A 100 -2.63 0.20 -19.36
C THR A 100 -3.26 -0.80 -18.38
N LYS A 101 -4.17 -1.67 -18.87
CA LYS A 101 -4.76 -2.75 -18.08
C LYS A 101 -3.71 -3.80 -17.70
N GLU A 102 -2.89 -4.25 -18.64
CA GLU A 102 -1.82 -5.21 -18.41
C GLU A 102 -0.85 -4.72 -17.33
N ARG A 103 -0.35 -3.48 -17.46
CA ARG A 103 0.55 -2.84 -16.49
C ARG A 103 -0.06 -2.83 -15.09
N SER A 104 -1.28 -2.34 -14.94
CA SER A 104 -1.96 -2.31 -13.64
C SER A 104 -2.19 -3.71 -13.04
N THR A 105 -2.47 -4.72 -13.89
CA THR A 105 -2.66 -6.10 -13.46
C THR A 105 -1.35 -6.70 -12.97
N ARG A 106 -0.26 -6.48 -13.71
CA ARG A 106 1.08 -6.97 -13.37
C ARG A 106 1.58 -6.35 -12.06
N LEU A 107 1.43 -5.04 -11.89
CA LEU A 107 1.82 -4.37 -10.65
C LEU A 107 0.98 -4.83 -9.46
N THR A 108 -0.33 -5.04 -9.66
CA THR A 108 -1.21 -5.58 -8.60
C THR A 108 -0.80 -6.99 -8.20
N GLY A 109 -0.47 -7.85 -9.17
CA GLY A 109 0.02 -9.20 -8.93
C GLY A 109 1.30 -9.21 -8.09
N LEU A 110 2.29 -8.38 -8.47
CA LEU A 110 3.52 -8.20 -7.71
C LEU A 110 3.23 -7.71 -6.28
N PHE A 111 2.44 -6.65 -6.13
CA PHE A 111 2.12 -6.08 -4.82
C PHE A 111 1.45 -7.10 -3.89
N ASN A 112 0.51 -7.90 -4.42
CA ASN A 112 -0.19 -8.92 -3.64
C ASN A 112 0.76 -10.03 -3.16
N GLN A 113 1.71 -10.46 -4.00
CA GLN A 113 2.74 -11.43 -3.60
C GLN A 113 3.58 -10.86 -2.44
N ARG A 114 4.01 -9.61 -2.54
CA ARG A 114 4.79 -8.93 -1.48
C ARG A 114 3.98 -8.69 -0.20
N CYS A 115 2.68 -8.42 -0.30
CA CYS A 115 1.81 -8.28 0.87
C CYS A 115 1.78 -9.56 1.72
N VAL A 116 1.71 -10.73 1.07
CA VAL A 116 1.74 -12.02 1.77
C VAL A 116 3.07 -12.20 2.52
N GLU A 117 4.19 -11.90 1.88
CA GLU A 117 5.52 -11.96 2.51
C GLU A 117 5.61 -11.01 3.70
N LYS A 118 5.19 -9.76 3.52
CA LYS A 118 5.30 -8.71 4.54
C LYS A 118 4.36 -8.94 5.72
N ASN A 119 3.16 -9.48 5.50
CA ASN A 119 2.23 -9.78 6.59
C ASN A 119 2.73 -10.93 7.48
N LYS A 120 3.61 -11.82 6.99
CA LYS A 120 4.25 -12.84 7.83
C LYS A 120 5.17 -12.23 8.89
N GLU A 121 5.74 -11.04 8.63
CA GLU A 121 6.59 -10.31 9.58
C GLU A 121 5.79 -9.87 10.83
N TRP A 122 4.45 -9.89 10.77
CA TRP A 122 3.57 -9.56 11.89
C TRP A 122 3.21 -10.77 12.77
N LEU A 123 3.59 -11.99 12.37
CA LEU A 123 3.30 -13.19 13.17
C LEU A 123 3.95 -13.07 14.54
N GLY A 124 3.16 -13.28 15.60
CA GLY A 124 3.61 -13.13 16.97
C GLY A 124 3.57 -11.71 17.53
N TRP A 125 3.37 -10.68 16.67
CA TRP A 125 3.15 -9.32 17.14
C TRP A 125 1.99 -9.28 18.13
N SER A 126 2.18 -8.56 19.23
CA SER A 126 1.16 -8.40 20.26
C SER A 126 1.03 -6.94 20.67
N GLY A 127 -0.20 -6.47 20.87
CA GLY A 127 -0.46 -5.09 21.23
C GLY A 127 -1.93 -4.73 21.20
N ARG A 128 -2.24 -3.48 21.56
CA ARG A 128 -3.60 -2.95 21.49
C ARG A 128 -4.00 -2.66 20.05
N ILE A 129 -5.24 -2.99 19.72
CA ILE A 129 -5.92 -2.61 18.48
C ILE A 129 -7.13 -1.76 18.81
N LEU A 130 -7.55 -0.87 17.93
CA LEU A 130 -8.84 -0.18 18.02
C LEU A 130 -9.84 -0.89 17.11
N ILE A 131 -10.92 -1.42 17.66
CA ILE A 131 -12.03 -2.00 16.89
C ILE A 131 -12.81 -0.86 16.23
N ASP A 132 -12.85 -0.87 14.90
CA ASP A 132 -13.45 0.19 14.09
C ASP A 132 -14.35 -0.34 12.96
N GLU A 133 -14.37 -1.65 12.72
CA GLU A 133 -15.26 -2.30 11.77
C GLU A 133 -15.83 -3.61 12.32
N ALA A 134 -17.09 -3.88 12.00
CA ALA A 134 -17.64 -5.23 12.13
C ALA A 134 -17.06 -6.12 11.03
N GLY A 135 -16.69 -7.36 11.36
CA GLY A 135 -16.19 -8.31 10.40
C GLY A 135 -17.30 -8.85 9.48
N THR A 136 -16.90 -9.47 8.37
CA THR A 136 -17.83 -10.05 7.39
C THR A 136 -18.53 -11.32 7.89
N LYS A 137 -18.00 -11.97 8.94
CA LYS A 137 -18.58 -13.16 9.56
C LYS A 137 -19.18 -12.78 10.90
N LEU A 138 -20.27 -13.44 11.27
CA LEU A 138 -20.92 -13.20 12.56
C LEU A 138 -19.92 -13.45 13.71
N GLY A 139 -19.81 -12.48 14.63
CA GLY A 139 -18.92 -12.55 15.78
C GLY A 139 -17.45 -12.23 15.48
N THR A 140 -17.11 -11.83 14.25
CA THR A 140 -15.79 -11.28 13.93
C THR A 140 -15.80 -9.76 13.90
N TRP A 141 -14.66 -9.18 14.26
CA TRP A 141 -14.43 -7.75 14.32
C TRP A 141 -13.08 -7.44 13.69
N ILE A 142 -12.96 -6.26 13.10
CA ILE A 142 -11.71 -5.76 12.54
C ILE A 142 -11.27 -4.60 13.43
N GLY A 143 -10.03 -4.67 13.89
CA GLY A 143 -9.39 -3.53 14.51
C GLY A 143 -8.04 -3.22 13.90
N ARG A 144 -7.60 -1.98 14.10
CA ARG A 144 -6.35 -1.47 13.56
C ARG A 144 -5.36 -1.23 14.69
N ASN A 145 -4.13 -1.71 14.53
CA ASN A 145 -3.06 -1.40 15.48
C ASN A 145 -2.47 0.00 15.23
N VAL A 146 -1.46 0.38 16.02
CA VAL A 146 -0.77 1.67 15.86
C VAL A 146 -0.09 1.86 14.50
N PHE A 147 0.08 0.81 13.70
CA PHE A 147 0.63 0.86 12.35
C PHE A 147 -0.46 0.79 11.27
N TYR A 148 -1.73 0.92 11.66
CA TYR A 148 -2.88 0.85 10.75
C TYR A 148 -3.07 -0.52 10.07
N LYS A 149 -2.46 -1.59 10.61
CA LYS A 149 -2.67 -2.96 10.10
C LYS A 149 -4.04 -3.49 10.54
N PRO A 150 -4.88 -3.98 9.62
CA PRO A 150 -6.14 -4.62 9.97
C PRO A 150 -5.90 -6.01 10.57
N ILE A 151 -6.41 -6.21 11.78
CA ILE A 151 -6.36 -7.47 12.52
C ILE A 151 -7.79 -7.90 12.80
N VAL A 152 -8.17 -9.05 12.25
CA VAL A 152 -9.47 -9.67 12.49
C VAL A 152 -9.39 -10.46 13.79
N VAL A 153 -10.34 -10.24 14.68
CA VAL A 153 -10.51 -10.96 15.94
C VAL A 153 -11.91 -11.53 16.04
N CYS A 154 -12.06 -12.63 16.78
CA CYS A 154 -13.35 -13.22 17.11
C CYS A 154 -13.67 -12.95 18.58
N GLY A 155 -14.90 -12.56 18.89
CA GLY A 155 -15.32 -12.28 20.26
C GLY A 155 -16.50 -11.34 20.38
N LYS A 156 -16.78 -10.93 21.61
CA LYS A 156 -17.82 -9.96 21.93
C LYS A 156 -17.15 -8.59 22.13
N TYR A 157 -17.05 -7.84 21.04
CA TYR A 157 -16.56 -6.46 21.04
C TYR A 157 -17.66 -5.50 20.57
N GLY A 158 -17.41 -4.21 20.72
CA GLY A 158 -18.11 -3.11 20.09
C GLY A 158 -17.15 -2.16 19.38
N LEU A 159 -17.69 -1.26 18.57
CA LEU A 159 -16.90 -0.18 17.96
C LEU A 159 -16.30 0.71 19.07
N GLY A 160 -15.01 1.02 18.97
CA GLY A 160 -14.28 1.79 19.96
C GLY A 160 -13.53 0.95 21.00
N ASP A 161 -13.81 -0.35 21.10
CA ASP A 161 -13.10 -1.22 22.03
C ASP A 161 -11.61 -1.32 21.67
N MET A 162 -10.77 -1.46 22.68
CA MET A 162 -9.31 -1.52 22.50
C MET A 162 -8.65 -2.77 23.12
N PRO A 163 -8.99 -3.99 22.67
CA PRO A 163 -8.43 -5.21 23.23
C PRO A 163 -6.94 -5.33 22.93
N THR A 164 -6.23 -6.06 23.79
CA THR A 164 -4.84 -6.48 23.52
C THR A 164 -4.87 -7.83 22.84
N VAL A 165 -4.23 -7.93 21.68
CA VAL A 165 -4.31 -9.12 20.82
C VAL A 165 -2.92 -9.61 20.45
N LYS A 166 -2.81 -10.89 20.13
CA LYS A 166 -1.64 -11.51 19.50
C LYS A 166 -2.00 -11.93 18.09
N VAL A 167 -1.18 -11.57 17.11
CA VAL A 167 -1.33 -12.04 15.72
C VAL A 167 -0.88 -13.50 15.65
N THR A 168 -1.80 -14.39 15.25
CA THR A 168 -1.60 -15.84 15.20
C THR A 168 -1.44 -16.35 13.77
N SER A 169 -1.99 -15.65 12.78
CA SER A 169 -1.81 -15.97 11.37
C SER A 169 -1.98 -14.73 10.49
N SER A 170 -1.55 -14.86 9.24
CA SER A 170 -1.56 -13.77 8.25
C SER A 170 -2.23 -14.22 6.96
N ALA A 171 -3.12 -13.40 6.43
CA ALA A 171 -3.66 -13.51 5.07
C ALA A 171 -3.05 -12.42 4.16
N ALA A 172 -3.42 -12.42 2.88
CA ALA A 172 -2.91 -11.45 1.91
C ALA A 172 -3.25 -9.99 2.28
N HIS A 173 -4.45 -9.75 2.80
CA HIS A 173 -4.96 -8.39 3.04
C HIS A 173 -5.31 -8.10 4.50
N HIS A 174 -5.20 -9.08 5.40
CA HIS A 174 -5.48 -8.90 6.82
C HIS A 174 -4.66 -9.86 7.67
N LEU A 175 -4.55 -9.54 8.96
CA LEU A 175 -4.00 -10.42 9.97
C LEU A 175 -5.14 -11.05 10.76
N LEU A 176 -4.90 -12.23 11.33
CA LEU A 176 -5.81 -12.87 12.28
C LEU A 176 -5.16 -12.81 13.65
N GLY A 177 -5.93 -12.38 14.65
CA GLY A 177 -5.47 -12.27 16.01
C GLY A 177 -6.42 -12.91 17.01
N THR A 178 -5.88 -13.23 18.17
CA THR A 178 -6.64 -13.68 19.35
C THR A 178 -6.38 -12.72 20.50
N GLU A 179 -7.41 -12.41 21.27
CA GLU A 179 -7.26 -11.61 22.49
C GLU A 179 -6.35 -12.32 23.49
N ILE A 180 -5.50 -11.52 24.14
CA ILE A 180 -4.69 -11.95 25.27
C ILE A 180 -5.46 -11.53 26.52
N LEU A 181 -6.17 -12.47 27.13
CA LEU A 181 -6.77 -12.26 28.43
C LEU A 181 -5.65 -12.10 29.46
N LYS A 182 -5.72 -11.02 30.24
CA LYS A 182 -4.83 -10.80 31.39
C LYS A 182 -5.26 -11.66 32.57
#